data_AF-A0AB74IZQ6-F1
#
_entry.id   AF-A0AB74IZQ6-F1
#
_cell.length_a   1.000
_cell.length_b   1.000
_cell.length_c   1.000
_cell.angle_alpha   90.00
_cell.angle_beta   90.00
_cell.angle_gamma   90.00
#
_symmetry.space_group_name_H-M   'P 1'
#
loop_
_entity.id
_entity.type
_entity.pdbx_description
1 polymer ?
#
loop_
_entity_poly.entity_id
_entity_poly.type
_entity_poly.pdbx_seq_one_letter_code
_entity_poly.pdbx_strand_id
1 'polypeptide(L)'
;MTRHNKQGNKGKGNVPKKPALTHFLCIPLVNSISKPQLEASVSKFKEDVCRPALNESVEDKASAEENDDTSIAATESLSKDATAPGDKSGEEINEMSAAALQGPLIPEKAVRPIGSLHLTLGVMSLDEEKLVQAQDLLQSLDLNKLLHEASTPTTKLDYVTVPATEVAATDPAQRSLKTDPLTISLESLEPMQSPRKTSILYIKPQDPTNRLTPLSQALRTAFTEAGLLVPDTRPLKLHATIVNTIYVKGRKRKGKSKKEGEKTANTSPEHIKDDKTIQETTQPSSDTQPSSSTSSQPLTANIPSSGHGPSATSSLYLDATNLLPRYATHIWASDIPISRIAICEMGVKKHVSADGKVEEAYKGVAVREI
;
A
#
# COMPACT_ATOMS: atom_id res chain seq x y z
N MET A 1 41.87 44.57 -29.68
CA MET A 1 41.17 43.31 -30.00
C MET A 1 41.01 42.48 -28.73
N THR A 2 39.78 42.02 -28.47
CA THR A 2 39.37 40.81 -27.72
C THR A 2 40.14 40.40 -26.45
N ARG A 3 39.62 40.78 -25.27
CA ARG A 3 39.91 40.08 -24.00
C ARG A 3 39.09 38.79 -23.91
N HIS A 4 39.74 37.64 -23.77
CA HIS A 4 39.07 36.37 -23.50
C HIS A 4 38.88 36.18 -21.99
N ASN A 5 37.63 36.28 -21.50
CA ASN A 5 37.29 35.89 -20.12
C ASN A 5 36.58 34.53 -20.15
N LYS A 6 37.28 33.46 -19.76
CA LYS A 6 36.79 32.07 -19.84
C LYS A 6 36.31 31.58 -18.47
N GLN A 7 35.14 32.05 -18.03
CA GLN A 7 34.48 31.48 -16.85
C GLN A 7 33.94 30.09 -17.19
N GLY A 8 34.58 29.07 -16.62
CA GLY A 8 34.16 27.67 -16.79
C GLY A 8 32.84 27.39 -16.09
N ASN A 9 31.78 27.18 -16.87
CA ASN A 9 30.49 26.72 -16.36
C ASN A 9 30.64 25.30 -15.79
N LYS A 10 30.66 25.16 -14.45
CA LYS A 10 30.71 23.84 -13.79
C LYS A 10 29.40 23.10 -14.04
N GLY A 11 29.44 22.18 -15.01
CA GLY A 11 28.29 21.33 -15.33
C GLY A 11 27.79 20.57 -14.11
N LYS A 12 26.47 20.55 -13.92
CA LYS A 12 25.82 19.71 -12.91
C LYS A 12 26.18 18.26 -13.18
N GLY A 13 26.87 17.62 -12.23
CA GLY A 13 27.23 16.20 -12.34
C GLY A 13 25.98 15.36 -12.60
N ASN A 14 26.01 14.58 -13.67
CA ASN A 14 24.90 13.74 -14.09
C ASN A 14 24.83 12.52 -13.15
N VAL A 15 24.15 12.67 -12.01
CA VAL A 15 23.99 11.59 -11.02
C VAL A 15 23.37 10.38 -11.73
N PRO A 16 24.02 9.20 -11.71
CA PRO A 16 23.49 8.01 -12.35
C PRO A 16 22.08 7.72 -11.83
N LYS A 17 21.10 7.67 -12.74
CA LYS A 17 19.74 7.27 -12.38
C LYS A 17 19.80 5.83 -11.87
N LYS A 18 19.24 5.57 -10.68
CA LYS A 18 19.09 4.20 -10.18
C LYS A 18 18.34 3.38 -11.23
N PRO A 19 18.79 2.14 -11.54
CA PRO A 19 18.12 1.32 -12.54
C PRO A 19 16.69 0.99 -12.10
N ALA A 20 15.81 0.78 -13.07
CA ALA A 20 14.40 0.53 -12.80
C ALA A 20 14.20 -0.84 -12.15
N LEU A 21 13.23 -0.94 -11.23
CA LEU A 21 12.82 -2.23 -10.69
C LEU A 21 12.12 -3.04 -11.78
N THR A 22 12.60 -4.26 -12.05
CA THR A 22 12.09 -5.13 -13.13
C THR A 22 11.30 -6.31 -12.58
N HIS A 23 11.73 -6.86 -11.44
CA HIS A 23 11.19 -8.08 -10.85
C HIS A 23 11.10 -7.97 -9.32
N PHE A 24 10.39 -8.89 -8.69
CA PHE A 24 10.38 -9.05 -7.24
C PHE A 24 10.18 -10.53 -6.84
N LEU A 25 10.79 -10.91 -5.72
CA LEU A 25 10.60 -12.21 -5.08
C LEU A 25 9.41 -12.13 -4.13
N CYS A 26 8.49 -13.09 -4.19
CA CYS A 26 7.28 -13.07 -3.37
C CYS A 26 6.73 -14.45 -3.05
N ILE A 27 5.82 -14.46 -2.08
CA ILE A 27 4.88 -15.55 -1.80
C ILE A 27 3.52 -15.16 -2.41
N PRO A 28 3.06 -15.81 -3.49
CA PRO A 28 1.73 -15.56 -4.05
C PRO A 28 0.64 -16.04 -3.09
N LEU A 29 -0.34 -15.18 -2.77
CA LEU A 29 -1.38 -15.51 -1.79
C LEU A 29 -2.66 -16.10 -2.42
N VAL A 30 -2.81 -16.00 -3.75
CA VAL A 30 -4.00 -16.49 -4.46
C VAL A 30 -3.80 -17.94 -4.91
N ASN A 31 -4.66 -18.82 -4.42
CA ASN A 31 -4.80 -20.23 -4.78
C ASN A 31 -6.29 -20.63 -4.73
N SER A 32 -6.60 -21.92 -4.91
CA SER A 32 -7.98 -22.45 -4.91
C SER A 32 -8.72 -22.26 -3.57
N ILE A 33 -8.01 -22.20 -2.45
CA ILE A 33 -8.58 -22.03 -1.10
C ILE A 33 -8.82 -20.55 -0.78
N SER A 34 -7.87 -19.69 -1.11
CA SER A 34 -7.92 -18.27 -0.75
C SER A 34 -8.70 -17.41 -1.74
N LYS A 35 -8.74 -17.74 -3.04
CA LYS A 35 -9.43 -16.92 -4.06
C LYS A 35 -10.90 -16.63 -3.70
N PRO A 36 -11.78 -17.61 -3.42
CA PRO A 36 -13.19 -17.32 -3.13
C PRO A 36 -13.38 -16.50 -1.85
N GLN A 37 -12.57 -16.76 -0.82
CA GLN A 37 -12.59 -15.99 0.43
C GLN A 37 -12.20 -14.52 0.18
N LEU A 38 -11.11 -14.30 -0.56
CA LEU A 38 -10.64 -12.97 -0.93
C LEU A 38 -11.62 -12.25 -1.86
N GLU A 39 -12.30 -12.95 -2.78
CA GLU A 39 -13.35 -12.36 -3.62
C GLU A 39 -14.52 -11.84 -2.77
N ALA A 40 -15.02 -12.62 -1.81
CA ALA A 40 -16.07 -12.19 -0.90
C ALA A 40 -15.64 -11.00 0.00
N SER A 41 -14.51 -11.14 0.70
CA SER A 41 -14.01 -10.12 1.63
C SER A 41 -13.64 -8.81 0.94
N VAL A 42 -13.03 -8.86 -0.25
CA VAL A 42 -12.68 -7.65 -1.01
C VAL A 42 -13.91 -7.02 -1.68
N SER A 43 -14.94 -7.78 -2.08
CA SER A 43 -16.21 -7.18 -2.53
C SER A 43 -16.87 -6.38 -1.41
N LYS A 44 -17.05 -7.01 -0.23
CA LYS A 44 -17.62 -6.35 0.94
C LYS A 44 -16.82 -5.12 1.39
N PHE A 45 -15.49 -5.19 1.32
CA PHE A 45 -14.63 -4.03 1.57
C PHE A 45 -14.88 -2.90 0.57
N LYS A 46 -14.91 -3.18 -0.74
CA LYS A 46 -15.24 -2.17 -1.76
C LYS A 46 -16.63 -1.56 -1.54
N GLU A 47 -17.63 -2.38 -1.24
CA GLU A 47 -18.99 -1.93 -0.93
C GLU A 47 -19.06 -1.00 0.30
N ASP A 48 -18.11 -1.11 1.22
CA ASP A 48 -17.98 -0.24 2.39
C ASP A 48 -17.20 1.05 2.09
N VAL A 49 -16.04 0.97 1.42
CA VAL A 49 -15.12 2.12 1.27
C VAL A 49 -15.17 2.85 -0.08
N CYS A 50 -15.77 2.27 -1.12
CA CYS A 50 -15.80 2.86 -2.48
C CYS A 50 -17.15 3.49 -2.85
N ARG A 51 -18.11 3.58 -1.92
CA ARG A 51 -19.45 4.11 -2.18
C ARG A 51 -19.39 5.50 -2.82
N PRO A 52 -20.08 5.77 -3.94
CA PRO A 52 -20.26 7.15 -4.37
C PRO A 52 -20.93 7.91 -3.23
N ALA A 53 -20.44 9.13 -2.93
CA ALA A 53 -21.10 9.99 -1.95
C ALA A 53 -22.59 10.12 -2.35
N LEU A 54 -23.49 9.92 -1.39
CA LEU A 54 -24.90 10.17 -1.61
C LEU A 54 -25.04 11.63 -2.06
N ASN A 55 -25.63 11.83 -3.24
CA ASN A 55 -25.98 13.17 -3.68
C ASN A 55 -27.10 13.66 -2.76
N GLU A 56 -26.79 14.56 -1.83
CA GLU A 56 -27.78 15.43 -1.20
C GLU A 56 -28.31 16.42 -2.26
N SER A 57 -29.12 15.91 -3.18
CA SER A 57 -29.94 16.74 -4.06
C SER A 57 -31.25 17.05 -3.35
N VAL A 58 -31.21 18.15 -2.60
CA VAL A 58 -32.18 19.26 -2.58
C VAL A 58 -33.64 18.89 -2.87
N GLU A 59 -34.51 19.33 -1.96
CA GLU A 59 -35.96 19.39 -2.09
C GLU A 59 -36.44 19.82 -3.48
N ASP A 60 -37.46 19.14 -4.01
CA ASP A 60 -38.40 19.79 -4.92
C ASP A 60 -39.83 19.46 -4.48
N LYS A 61 -40.56 20.48 -4.04
CA LYS A 61 -41.98 20.40 -3.72
C LYS A 61 -42.78 20.49 -5.02
N ALA A 62 -43.61 19.50 -5.29
CA ALA A 62 -44.78 19.65 -6.14
C ALA A 62 -46.01 19.11 -5.39
N SER A 63 -47.09 19.87 -5.40
CA SER A 63 -48.29 19.67 -4.56
C SER A 63 -49.51 19.24 -5.36
N ALA A 64 -50.32 18.38 -4.73
CA ALA A 64 -51.78 18.24 -4.86
C ALA A 64 -52.40 17.82 -6.21
N GLU A 65 -53.14 16.71 -6.18
CA GLU A 65 -54.60 16.54 -6.45
C GLU A 65 -54.87 15.00 -6.36
N GLU A 66 -55.65 14.45 -5.42
CA GLU A 66 -57.14 14.35 -5.36
C GLU A 66 -57.76 13.73 -6.65
N ASN A 67 -58.63 12.70 -6.66
CA ASN A 67 -59.58 12.12 -5.68
C ASN A 67 -59.97 10.63 -5.99
N ASP A 68 -60.94 10.09 -5.22
CA ASP A 68 -61.81 8.90 -5.45
C ASP A 68 -61.17 7.50 -5.18
N ASP A 69 -61.44 6.79 -4.08
CA ASP A 69 -62.67 6.24 -3.46
C ASP A 69 -63.18 4.90 -4.07
N THR A 70 -63.23 3.86 -3.24
CA THR A 70 -64.32 2.85 -3.16
C THR A 70 -64.06 1.85 -2.01
N SER A 71 -64.96 1.89 -1.02
CA SER A 71 -65.40 0.88 -0.03
C SER A 71 -65.35 -0.64 -0.42
N ILE A 72 -65.56 -1.67 0.42
CA ILE A 72 -65.63 -1.96 1.88
C ILE A 72 -65.59 -3.51 1.99
N ALA A 73 -64.96 -4.07 3.02
CA ALA A 73 -65.39 -5.35 3.64
C ALA A 73 -64.71 -5.56 5.00
N ALA A 74 -65.49 -5.75 6.06
CA ALA A 74 -65.00 -5.96 7.42
C ALA A 74 -65.12 -7.43 7.86
N THR A 75 -64.28 -7.83 8.82
CA THR A 75 -64.65 -8.74 9.92
C THR A 75 -63.79 -8.42 11.14
N GLU A 76 -64.43 -8.22 12.28
CA GLU A 76 -63.80 -7.98 13.59
C GLU A 76 -63.32 -9.28 14.25
N SER A 77 -62.33 -9.18 15.15
CA SER A 77 -62.36 -9.96 16.39
C SER A 77 -61.52 -9.31 17.49
N LEU A 78 -62.20 -8.90 18.56
CA LEU A 78 -61.74 -8.10 19.71
C LEU A 78 -60.80 -8.83 20.68
N SER A 79 -59.83 -8.10 21.25
CA SER A 79 -59.54 -8.14 22.70
C SER A 79 -58.74 -6.92 23.22
N LYS A 80 -59.47 -5.98 23.83
CA LYS A 80 -59.27 -5.33 25.15
C LYS A 80 -57.82 -5.16 25.68
N ASP A 81 -57.33 -3.93 25.91
CA ASP A 81 -57.55 -3.02 27.07
C ASP A 81 -56.32 -3.12 28.03
N ALA A 82 -55.72 -2.07 28.63
CA ALA A 82 -56.11 -0.67 28.82
C ALA A 82 -54.92 0.30 28.99
N THR A 83 -55.18 1.59 28.72
CA THR A 83 -54.69 2.83 29.40
C THR A 83 -53.19 3.23 29.47
N ALA A 84 -52.97 4.51 29.14
CA ALA A 84 -51.72 5.28 29.03
C ALA A 84 -51.29 5.92 30.40
N PRO A 85 -50.34 6.90 30.53
CA PRO A 85 -49.61 7.64 29.48
C PRO A 85 -48.11 7.94 29.70
N GLY A 86 -47.45 8.25 28.56
CA GLY A 86 -46.53 9.38 28.42
C GLY A 86 -45.11 9.27 29.01
N ASP A 87 -44.13 9.17 28.11
CA ASP A 87 -43.15 10.26 28.02
C ASP A 87 -42.72 10.48 26.54
N LYS A 88 -42.35 11.71 26.19
CA LYS A 88 -41.85 12.09 24.87
C LYS A 88 -40.41 12.59 24.99
N SER A 89 -39.44 11.71 24.80
CA SER A 89 -38.09 12.09 24.36
C SER A 89 -37.95 11.74 22.88
N GLY A 90 -37.87 12.75 22.03
CA GLY A 90 -37.55 12.54 20.62
C GLY A 90 -36.12 12.05 20.50
N GLU A 91 -35.90 10.93 19.83
CA GLU A 91 -34.57 10.55 19.36
C GLU A 91 -34.17 11.49 18.23
N GLU A 92 -33.55 12.61 18.59
CA GLU A 92 -32.64 13.34 17.72
C GLU A 92 -31.47 12.41 17.38
N ILE A 93 -31.65 11.60 16.33
CA ILE A 93 -30.58 10.90 15.64
C ILE A 93 -29.60 11.92 15.08
N ASN A 94 -28.67 12.32 15.93
CA ASN A 94 -27.65 13.32 15.69
C ASN A 94 -26.88 13.01 14.40
N GLU A 95 -27.15 13.76 13.33
CA GLU A 95 -26.56 13.55 11.99
C GLU A 95 -25.02 13.63 12.02
N MET A 96 -24.45 14.32 13.01
CA MET A 96 -23.01 14.36 13.30
C MET A 96 -22.42 12.96 13.57
N SER A 97 -23.22 12.04 14.12
CA SER A 97 -22.84 10.64 14.40
C SER A 97 -22.80 9.79 13.12
N ALA A 98 -23.74 10.01 12.21
CA ALA A 98 -23.81 9.30 10.94
C ALA A 98 -22.60 9.62 10.03
N ALA A 99 -22.10 10.86 10.06
CA ALA A 99 -20.88 11.26 9.36
C ALA A 99 -19.61 10.65 9.98
N ALA A 100 -19.55 10.49 11.31
CA ALA A 100 -18.38 9.91 11.99
C ALA A 100 -18.15 8.41 11.68
N LEU A 101 -19.21 7.70 11.31
CA LEU A 101 -19.18 6.28 10.90
C LEU A 101 -18.82 6.07 9.42
N GLN A 102 -18.75 7.13 8.61
CA GLN A 102 -18.40 7.03 7.19
C GLN A 102 -16.87 6.85 7.05
N GLY A 103 -16.47 5.71 6.48
CA GLY A 103 -15.08 5.44 6.13
C GLY A 103 -14.57 6.43 5.06
N PRO A 104 -13.25 6.56 4.89
CA PRO A 104 -12.69 7.40 3.84
C PRO A 104 -13.14 6.87 2.47
N LEU A 105 -13.55 7.79 1.58
CA LEU A 105 -13.89 7.42 0.20
C LEU A 105 -12.62 7.01 -0.56
N ILE A 106 -12.40 5.69 -0.66
CA ILE A 106 -11.27 5.11 -1.39
C ILE A 106 -11.70 4.93 -2.85
N PRO A 107 -11.02 5.55 -3.84
CA PRO A 107 -11.31 5.29 -5.24
C PRO A 107 -11.09 3.80 -5.55
N GLU A 108 -12.03 3.14 -6.25
CA GLU A 108 -11.93 1.70 -6.50
C GLU A 108 -10.61 1.29 -7.18
N LYS A 109 -10.05 2.15 -8.03
CA LYS A 109 -8.74 1.98 -8.69
C LYS A 109 -7.53 2.00 -7.73
N ALA A 110 -7.72 2.37 -6.47
CA ALA A 110 -6.72 2.20 -5.41
C ALA A 110 -6.80 0.82 -4.76
N VAL A 111 -7.95 0.14 -4.80
CA VAL A 111 -8.09 -1.24 -4.32
C VAL A 111 -7.40 -2.17 -5.32
N ARG A 112 -6.51 -3.02 -4.82
CA ARG A 112 -5.71 -3.90 -5.67
C ARG A 112 -6.55 -5.03 -6.27
N PRO A 113 -6.29 -5.42 -7.53
CA PRO A 113 -6.84 -6.66 -8.07
C PRO A 113 -6.43 -7.86 -7.22
N ILE A 114 -7.35 -8.80 -7.02
CA ILE A 114 -7.16 -9.96 -6.14
C ILE A 114 -5.99 -10.82 -6.61
N GLY A 115 -5.89 -11.10 -7.92
CA GLY A 115 -4.75 -11.80 -8.53
C GLY A 115 -3.39 -11.12 -8.34
N SER A 116 -3.34 -9.91 -7.79
CA SER A 116 -2.10 -9.21 -7.44
C SER A 116 -1.71 -9.30 -5.96
N LEU A 117 -2.45 -10.02 -5.11
CA LEU A 117 -2.15 -10.18 -3.68
C LEU A 117 -0.99 -11.17 -3.47
N HIS A 118 0.03 -10.71 -2.76
CA HIS A 118 1.27 -11.45 -2.46
C HIS A 118 1.95 -10.86 -1.22
N LEU A 119 2.91 -11.60 -0.65
CA LEU A 119 3.87 -11.07 0.32
C LEU A 119 5.22 -10.85 -0.37
N THR A 120 5.72 -9.61 -0.39
CA THR A 120 7.02 -9.29 -1.01
C THR A 120 8.17 -9.66 -0.09
N LEU A 121 9.12 -10.44 -0.59
CA LEU A 121 10.36 -10.81 0.10
C LEU A 121 11.54 -9.90 -0.27
N GLY A 122 11.56 -9.41 -1.52
CA GLY A 122 12.56 -8.47 -2.01
C GLY A 122 12.25 -7.96 -3.42
N VAL A 123 12.81 -6.81 -3.78
CA VAL A 123 12.70 -6.23 -5.13
C VAL A 123 14.02 -6.31 -5.87
N MET A 124 13.97 -6.40 -7.19
CA MET A 124 15.10 -6.73 -8.05
C MET A 124 15.18 -5.76 -9.25
N SER A 125 16.40 -5.57 -9.75
CA SER A 125 16.69 -4.86 -11.00
C SER A 125 17.60 -5.77 -11.83
N LEU A 126 16.98 -6.65 -12.61
CA LEU A 126 17.65 -7.71 -13.37
C LEU A 126 17.70 -7.35 -14.86
N ASP A 127 18.86 -7.60 -15.46
CA ASP A 127 19.04 -7.83 -16.89
C ASP A 127 18.70 -9.31 -17.23
N GLU A 128 18.89 -9.71 -18.48
CA GLU A 128 18.56 -11.07 -18.94
C GLU A 128 19.45 -12.15 -18.26
N GLU A 129 20.75 -11.87 -18.09
CA GLU A 129 21.69 -12.79 -17.44
C GLU A 129 21.33 -13.02 -15.96
N LYS A 130 21.08 -11.94 -15.21
CA LYS A 130 20.68 -12.02 -13.80
C LYS A 130 19.27 -12.60 -13.62
N LEU A 131 18.39 -12.46 -14.62
CA LEU A 131 17.08 -13.10 -14.61
C LEU A 131 17.21 -14.63 -14.72
N VAL A 132 18.14 -15.15 -15.52
CA VAL A 132 18.47 -16.59 -15.55
C VAL A 132 19.07 -17.02 -14.21
N GLN A 133 20.07 -16.30 -13.69
CA GLN A 133 20.67 -16.60 -12.37
C GLN A 133 19.64 -16.63 -11.23
N ALA A 134 18.64 -15.74 -11.26
CA ALA A 134 17.57 -15.71 -10.27
C ALA A 134 16.59 -16.88 -10.42
N GLN A 135 16.31 -17.33 -11.65
CA GLN A 135 15.53 -18.55 -11.90
C GLN A 135 16.27 -19.80 -11.40
N ASP A 136 17.55 -19.94 -11.74
CA ASP A 136 18.40 -21.07 -11.34
C ASP A 136 18.55 -21.14 -9.82
N LEU A 137 18.76 -19.98 -9.16
CA LEU A 137 18.77 -19.91 -7.70
C LEU A 137 17.42 -20.38 -7.13
N LEU A 138 16.28 -19.89 -7.64
CA LEU A 138 14.97 -20.30 -7.13
C LEU A 138 14.74 -21.82 -7.27
N GLN A 139 15.19 -22.44 -8.36
CA GLN A 139 15.03 -23.87 -8.60
C GLN A 139 16.00 -24.76 -7.82
N SER A 140 17.18 -24.25 -7.46
CA SER A 140 18.18 -24.99 -6.67
C SER A 140 17.91 -24.97 -5.16
N LEU A 141 17.01 -24.10 -4.67
CA LEU A 141 16.64 -24.06 -3.26
C LEU A 141 15.79 -25.26 -2.83
N ASP A 142 16.21 -25.90 -1.74
CA ASP A 142 15.43 -26.89 -1.00
C ASP A 142 14.48 -26.18 -0.03
N LEU A 143 13.26 -25.90 -0.49
CA LEU A 143 12.26 -25.18 0.29
C LEU A 143 11.72 -25.98 1.48
N ASN A 144 11.68 -27.31 1.38
CA ASN A 144 11.29 -28.19 2.49
C ASN A 144 12.31 -28.11 3.62
N LYS A 145 13.61 -28.18 3.29
CA LYS A 145 14.68 -27.98 4.27
C LYS A 145 14.59 -26.60 4.93
N LEU A 146 14.39 -25.53 4.16
CA LEU A 146 14.23 -24.17 4.72
C LEU A 146 13.01 -24.06 5.65
N LEU A 147 11.90 -24.74 5.33
CA LEU A 147 10.70 -24.78 6.17
C LEU A 147 10.90 -25.62 7.45
N HIS A 148 11.62 -26.75 7.35
CA HIS A 148 12.01 -27.55 8.52
C HIS A 148 12.96 -26.78 9.44
N GLU A 149 13.95 -26.06 8.90
CA GLU A 149 14.85 -25.19 9.67
C GLU A 149 14.07 -24.04 10.33
N ALA A 150 13.11 -23.44 9.62
CA ALA A 150 12.17 -22.45 10.17
C ALA A 150 11.29 -22.99 11.32
N SER A 151 11.13 -24.32 11.42
CA SER A 151 10.40 -24.98 12.52
C SER A 151 11.26 -25.22 13.76
N THR A 152 12.58 -24.97 13.68
CA THR A 152 13.49 -25.13 14.82
C THR A 152 13.79 -23.77 15.46
N PRO A 153 13.60 -23.58 16.77
CA PRO A 153 14.01 -22.35 17.44
C PRO A 153 15.54 -22.25 17.41
N THR A 154 16.06 -21.28 16.66
CA THR A 154 17.51 -21.09 16.49
C THR A 154 18.14 -20.49 17.74
N THR A 155 18.45 -21.34 18.72
CA THR A 155 19.23 -20.95 19.91
C THR A 155 20.68 -20.65 19.51
N LYS A 156 20.98 -19.38 19.26
CA LYS A 156 22.34 -18.80 19.27
C LYS A 156 22.36 -17.76 20.40
N LEU A 157 23.33 -17.72 21.31
CA LEU A 157 24.53 -18.55 21.49
C LEU A 157 24.92 -18.40 22.97
N ASP A 158 25.25 -19.49 23.66
CA ASP A 158 26.19 -19.44 24.79
C ASP A 158 26.95 -20.77 24.90
N TYR A 159 28.19 -20.66 25.34
CA TYR A 159 29.23 -21.68 25.17
C TYR A 159 29.31 -22.61 26.39
N VAL A 160 29.11 -23.93 26.20
CA VAL A 160 29.92 -25.02 26.80
C VAL A 160 29.67 -26.32 26.03
N THR A 161 30.75 -26.99 25.64
CA THR A 161 30.77 -28.36 25.10
C THR A 161 30.30 -29.39 26.14
N VAL A 162 29.31 -30.21 25.79
CA VAL A 162 29.04 -31.50 26.47
C VAL A 162 28.87 -32.58 25.38
N PRO A 163 29.48 -33.77 25.48
CA PRO A 163 29.41 -34.78 24.43
C PRO A 163 28.04 -35.44 24.33
N ALA A 164 27.81 -36.12 23.21
CA ALA A 164 26.56 -36.80 22.89
C ALA A 164 26.08 -37.77 23.99
N THR A 165 24.86 -37.53 24.47
CA THR A 165 23.96 -38.58 24.98
C THR A 165 22.63 -38.41 24.28
N GLU A 166 22.24 -39.41 23.49
CA GLU A 166 20.96 -39.41 22.80
C GLU A 166 19.81 -39.51 23.82
N VAL A 167 19.06 -38.43 24.00
CA VAL A 167 17.76 -38.48 24.68
C VAL A 167 16.68 -38.07 23.69
N ALA A 168 16.28 -39.04 22.86
CA ALA A 168 15.26 -38.90 21.83
C ALA A 168 13.84 -38.82 22.41
N ALA A 169 13.56 -37.82 23.25
CA ALA A 169 12.22 -37.40 23.63
C ALA A 169 11.79 -36.20 22.75
N THR A 170 11.70 -36.41 21.43
CA THR A 170 11.06 -35.43 20.55
C THR A 170 9.56 -35.50 20.78
N ASP A 171 8.99 -34.43 21.36
CA ASP A 171 7.55 -34.28 21.55
C ASP A 171 6.81 -34.58 20.22
N PRO A 172 5.80 -35.47 20.19
CA PRO A 172 5.03 -35.77 18.99
C PRO A 172 4.40 -34.50 18.37
N ALA A 173 4.01 -33.50 19.16
CA ALA A 173 3.52 -32.22 18.64
C ALA A 173 4.60 -31.49 17.82
N GLN A 174 5.85 -31.53 18.27
CA GLN A 174 6.99 -30.91 17.60
C GLN A 174 7.53 -31.73 16.42
N ARG A 175 7.11 -33.00 16.27
CA ARG A 175 7.28 -33.77 15.04
C ARG A 175 6.21 -33.41 14.00
N SER A 176 4.93 -33.29 14.39
CA SER A 176 3.83 -32.87 13.50
C SER A 176 4.14 -31.53 12.82
N LEU A 177 4.49 -30.52 13.61
CA LEU A 177 4.81 -29.17 13.11
C LEU A 177 5.97 -29.11 12.10
N LYS A 178 6.80 -30.15 11.99
CA LYS A 178 7.84 -30.25 10.96
C LYS A 178 7.28 -30.78 9.63
N THR A 179 6.33 -31.70 9.65
CA THR A 179 5.73 -32.31 8.45
C THR A 179 4.49 -31.58 7.94
N ASP A 180 3.83 -30.79 8.80
CA ASP A 180 2.57 -30.14 8.44
C ASP A 180 2.80 -28.97 7.46
N PRO A 181 2.00 -28.85 6.37
CA PRO A 181 2.09 -27.74 5.42
C PRO A 181 2.03 -26.36 6.10
N LEU A 182 2.68 -25.35 5.52
CA LEU A 182 2.62 -23.99 6.04
C LEU A 182 1.30 -23.33 5.66
N THR A 183 0.40 -23.14 6.63
CA THR A 183 -0.88 -22.44 6.46
C THR A 183 -0.89 -21.11 7.21
N ILE A 184 -1.46 -20.06 6.60
CA ILE A 184 -1.59 -18.74 7.23
C ILE A 184 -3.00 -18.17 7.09
N SER A 185 -3.34 -17.23 7.96
CA SER A 185 -4.50 -16.35 7.81
C SER A 185 -4.07 -14.96 7.34
N LEU A 186 -4.99 -14.25 6.68
CA LEU A 186 -4.86 -12.84 6.34
C LEU A 186 -5.85 -12.05 7.19
N GLU A 187 -5.31 -11.27 8.13
CA GLU A 187 -6.05 -10.63 9.22
C GLU A 187 -5.77 -9.13 9.27
N SER A 188 -6.64 -8.41 9.99
CA SER A 188 -6.56 -6.98 10.26
C SER A 188 -6.60 -6.08 9.01
N LEU A 189 -6.58 -4.76 9.22
CA LEU A 189 -6.28 -3.78 8.19
C LEU A 189 -5.36 -2.74 8.83
N GLU A 190 -4.18 -2.53 8.24
CA GLU A 190 -3.14 -1.70 8.83
C GLU A 190 -2.57 -0.69 7.80
N PRO A 191 -2.19 0.53 8.23
CA PRO A 191 -1.57 1.52 7.36
C PRO A 191 -0.06 1.28 7.25
N MET A 192 0.51 1.53 6.07
CA MET A 192 1.98 1.53 5.90
C MET A 192 2.65 2.78 6.49
N GLN A 193 1.89 3.84 6.72
CA GLN A 193 2.33 5.10 7.34
C GLN A 193 1.44 5.46 8.54
N SER A 194 1.25 6.74 8.85
CA SER A 194 0.32 7.17 9.89
C SER A 194 -1.13 6.89 9.50
N PRO A 195 -2.01 6.40 10.41
CA PRO A 195 -3.44 6.29 10.17
C PRO A 195 -4.07 7.54 9.56
N ARG A 196 -3.69 8.73 10.07
CA ARG A 196 -4.24 10.02 9.63
C ARG A 196 -3.77 10.48 8.24
N LYS A 197 -2.72 9.85 7.71
CA LYS A 197 -2.11 10.21 6.42
C LYS A 197 -1.34 9.03 5.86
N THR A 198 -2.06 8.13 5.21
CA THR A 198 -1.48 6.97 4.53
C THR A 198 -1.85 6.96 3.05
N SER A 199 -1.01 6.33 2.23
CA SER A 199 -1.27 6.06 0.81
C SER A 199 -1.45 4.57 0.53
N ILE A 200 -1.18 3.70 1.53
CA ILE A 200 -1.08 2.26 1.39
C ILE A 200 -1.69 1.59 2.61
N LEU A 201 -2.73 0.77 2.40
CA LEU A 201 -3.28 -0.13 3.42
C LEU A 201 -2.93 -1.57 3.07
N TYR A 202 -2.63 -2.39 4.07
CA TYR A 202 -2.31 -3.80 3.91
C TYR A 202 -3.05 -4.66 4.93
N ILE A 203 -3.18 -5.94 4.58
CA ILE A 203 -3.67 -7.02 5.41
C ILE A 203 -2.44 -7.75 5.96
N LYS A 204 -2.46 -8.09 7.25
CA LYS A 204 -1.33 -8.73 7.93
C LYS A 204 -1.41 -10.26 7.75
N PRO A 205 -0.31 -10.93 7.34
CA PRO A 205 -0.24 -12.39 7.42
C PRO A 205 -0.03 -12.82 8.87
N GLN A 206 -0.84 -13.77 9.33
CA GLN A 206 -0.78 -14.37 10.65
C GLN A 206 -0.48 -15.87 10.50
N ASP A 207 0.61 -16.32 11.10
CA ASP A 207 1.08 -17.71 11.06
C ASP A 207 1.14 -18.27 12.51
N PRO A 208 0.29 -19.24 12.88
CA PRO A 208 0.30 -19.81 14.23
C PRO A 208 1.57 -20.65 14.50
N THR A 209 2.27 -21.11 13.46
CA THR A 209 3.47 -21.95 13.57
C THR A 209 4.77 -21.13 13.68
N ASN A 210 4.73 -19.82 13.44
CA ASN A 210 5.88 -18.91 13.40
C ASN A 210 7.00 -19.28 12.39
N ARG A 211 6.71 -20.14 11.40
CA ARG A 211 7.66 -20.60 10.36
C ARG A 211 7.74 -19.65 9.16
N LEU A 212 6.68 -18.89 8.87
CA LEU A 212 6.61 -17.95 7.75
C LEU A 212 7.74 -16.92 7.80
N THR A 213 7.99 -16.31 8.96
CA THR A 213 8.99 -15.24 9.10
C THR A 213 10.42 -15.76 8.91
N PRO A 214 10.87 -16.86 9.57
CA PRO A 214 12.18 -17.44 9.30
C PRO A 214 12.36 -17.92 7.85
N LEU A 215 11.36 -18.60 7.25
CA LEU A 215 11.39 -19.01 5.84
C LEU A 215 11.58 -17.79 4.92
N SER A 216 10.76 -16.75 5.13
CA SER A 216 10.81 -15.51 4.36
C SER A 216 12.16 -14.78 4.49
N GLN A 217 12.74 -14.81 5.69
CA GLN A 217 14.05 -14.22 5.94
C GLN A 217 15.19 -15.04 5.31
N ALA A 218 15.14 -16.38 5.36
CA ALA A 218 16.12 -17.24 4.72
C ALA A 218 16.12 -17.06 3.18
N LEU A 219 14.93 -17.01 2.58
CA LEU A 219 14.75 -16.69 1.16
C LEU A 219 15.31 -15.29 0.80
N ARG A 220 15.00 -14.27 1.60
CA ARG A 220 15.55 -12.92 1.40
C ARG A 220 17.07 -12.91 1.52
N THR A 221 17.64 -13.63 2.49
CA THR A 221 19.09 -13.74 2.68
C THR A 221 19.75 -14.39 1.47
N ALA A 222 19.28 -15.55 1.02
CA ALA A 222 19.87 -16.26 -0.13
C ALA A 222 19.93 -15.41 -1.40
N PHE A 223 18.85 -14.71 -1.74
CA PHE A 223 18.83 -13.80 -2.91
C PHE A 223 19.59 -12.47 -2.69
N THR A 224 19.84 -12.08 -1.42
CA THR A 224 20.70 -10.93 -1.10
C THR A 224 22.18 -11.29 -1.24
N GLU A 225 22.58 -12.45 -0.73
CA GLU A 225 23.95 -12.97 -0.81
C GLU A 225 24.36 -13.27 -2.26
N ALA A 226 23.42 -13.74 -3.09
CA ALA A 226 23.60 -13.86 -4.54
C ALA A 226 23.64 -12.52 -5.30
N GLY A 227 23.46 -11.37 -4.64
CA GLY A 227 23.49 -10.04 -5.28
C GLY A 227 22.31 -9.73 -6.20
N LEU A 228 21.20 -10.48 -6.09
CA LEU A 228 20.04 -10.37 -6.99
C LEU A 228 18.98 -9.39 -6.46
N LEU A 229 18.85 -9.25 -5.14
CA LEU A 229 17.99 -8.22 -4.53
C LEU A 229 18.68 -6.85 -4.53
N VAL A 230 17.87 -5.80 -4.71
CA VAL A 230 18.30 -4.43 -4.42
C VAL A 230 18.54 -4.30 -2.91
N PRO A 231 19.70 -3.81 -2.45
CA PRO A 231 19.98 -3.67 -1.02
C PRO A 231 18.95 -2.81 -0.30
N ASP A 232 18.37 -3.37 0.76
CA ASP A 232 17.43 -2.71 1.67
C ASP A 232 17.82 -3.03 3.10
N THR A 233 18.20 -1.99 3.86
CA THR A 233 18.63 -2.10 5.26
C THR A 233 17.48 -2.23 6.25
N ARG A 234 16.22 -2.15 5.78
CA ARG A 234 15.03 -2.24 6.65
C ARG A 234 14.71 -3.71 6.97
N PRO A 235 14.23 -3.99 8.21
CA PRO A 235 13.69 -5.30 8.57
C PRO A 235 12.62 -5.78 7.59
N LEU A 236 12.50 -7.09 7.40
CA LEU A 236 11.46 -7.67 6.55
C LEU A 236 10.09 -7.49 7.23
N LYS A 237 9.22 -6.68 6.61
CA LYS A 237 7.82 -6.54 7.02
C LYS A 237 6.93 -7.24 6.00
N LEU A 238 6.49 -8.46 6.33
CA LEU A 238 5.52 -9.19 5.52
C LEU A 238 4.16 -8.50 5.60
N HIS A 239 3.57 -8.25 4.43
CA HIS A 239 2.28 -7.57 4.32
C HIS A 239 1.64 -7.86 2.96
N ALA A 240 0.33 -8.03 2.93
CA ALA A 240 -0.44 -8.14 1.70
C ALA A 240 -1.11 -6.78 1.43
N THR A 241 -0.51 -5.93 0.60
CA THR A 241 -1.13 -4.64 0.25
C THR A 241 -2.52 -4.88 -0.33
N ILE A 242 -3.55 -4.16 0.14
CA ILE A 242 -4.91 -4.22 -0.43
C ILE A 242 -5.36 -2.87 -1.02
N VAL A 243 -4.89 -1.75 -0.47
CA VAL A 243 -5.09 -0.41 -1.05
C VAL A 243 -3.75 0.23 -1.35
N ASN A 244 -3.59 0.82 -2.53
CA ASN A 244 -2.45 1.67 -2.86
C ASN A 244 -2.88 2.83 -3.78
N THR A 245 -2.89 4.04 -3.23
CA THR A 245 -3.36 5.24 -3.94
C THR A 245 -2.38 5.77 -4.98
N ILE A 246 -1.12 5.29 -5.04
CA ILE A 246 -0.14 5.76 -6.04
C ILE A 246 -0.57 5.46 -7.48
N TYR A 247 -1.43 4.44 -7.66
CA TYR A 247 -1.98 4.05 -8.97
C TYR A 247 -3.16 4.93 -9.41
N VAL A 248 -3.74 5.72 -8.50
CA VAL A 248 -4.78 6.70 -8.82
C VAL A 248 -4.10 7.90 -9.48
N LYS A 249 -4.23 8.01 -10.80
CA LYS A 249 -3.77 9.18 -11.57
C LYS A 249 -4.47 10.44 -11.04
N GLY A 250 -3.70 11.35 -10.44
CA GLY A 250 -4.20 12.62 -9.95
C GLY A 250 -4.97 13.38 -11.02
N ARG A 251 -6.18 13.84 -10.67
CA ARG A 251 -7.03 14.66 -11.56
C ARG A 251 -6.26 15.95 -11.85
N LYS A 252 -5.76 16.12 -13.09
CA LYS A 252 -5.07 17.36 -13.49
C LYS A 252 -5.99 18.53 -13.13
N ARG A 253 -5.57 19.41 -12.21
CA ARG A 253 -6.27 20.68 -11.96
C ARG A 253 -6.38 21.38 -13.32
N LYS A 254 -7.62 21.56 -13.80
CA LYS A 254 -7.89 22.20 -15.08
C LYS A 254 -7.35 23.63 -14.95
N GLY A 255 -6.22 23.90 -15.60
CA GLY A 255 -5.53 25.18 -15.47
C GLY A 255 -6.49 26.30 -15.84
N LYS A 256 -6.66 27.28 -14.95
CA LYS A 256 -7.48 28.48 -15.19
C LYS A 256 -6.94 29.13 -16.46
N SER A 257 -7.73 29.13 -17.53
CA SER A 257 -7.31 29.60 -18.85
C SER A 257 -6.83 31.04 -18.72
N LYS A 258 -5.53 31.24 -18.97
CA LYS A 258 -4.92 32.57 -18.98
C LYS A 258 -5.48 33.28 -20.21
N LYS A 259 -6.35 34.27 -20.02
CA LYS A 259 -6.80 35.14 -21.12
C LYS A 259 -5.56 35.68 -21.83
N GLU A 260 -5.49 35.49 -23.14
CA GLU A 260 -4.50 36.17 -23.97
C GLU A 260 -4.81 37.67 -23.93
N GLY A 261 -3.83 38.44 -23.46
CA GLY A 261 -3.84 39.89 -23.53
C GLY A 261 -3.19 40.33 -24.84
N GLU A 262 -3.85 41.26 -25.52
CA GLU A 262 -3.57 41.71 -26.88
C GLU A 262 -2.24 42.49 -27.00
N LYS A 263 -1.72 42.60 -28.23
CA LYS A 263 -0.44 43.25 -28.54
C LYS A 263 -0.52 44.78 -28.41
N THR A 264 0.55 45.39 -27.89
CA THR A 264 1.04 46.69 -28.41
C THR A 264 2.56 46.76 -28.29
N ALA A 265 3.20 47.56 -29.14
CA ALA A 265 4.65 47.53 -29.39
C ALA A 265 5.34 48.88 -29.11
N ASN A 266 6.67 48.84 -29.01
CA ASN A 266 7.62 49.97 -28.96
C ASN A 266 7.53 50.86 -27.68
N THR A 267 8.56 51.55 -27.20
CA THR A 267 9.92 51.84 -27.71
C THR A 267 10.87 52.12 -26.51
N SER A 268 12.19 51.96 -26.65
CA SER A 268 13.18 52.57 -25.74
C SER A 268 13.43 54.04 -26.11
N PRO A 269 13.95 54.90 -25.19
CA PRO A 269 15.41 55.08 -25.14
C PRO A 269 16.03 55.41 -23.74
N GLU A 270 17.36 55.25 -23.69
CA GLU A 270 18.41 55.98 -22.91
C GLU A 270 18.29 56.15 -21.37
N HIS A 271 19.26 55.78 -20.51
CA HIS A 271 20.73 55.93 -20.46
C HIS A 271 21.23 57.24 -19.80
N ILE A 272 21.29 57.24 -18.45
CA ILE A 272 22.22 58.09 -17.68
C ILE A 272 22.95 57.20 -16.67
N LYS A 273 24.28 57.37 -16.60
CA LYS A 273 25.17 56.78 -15.58
C LYS A 273 25.30 57.79 -14.44
N ASP A 274 25.64 57.34 -13.23
CA ASP A 274 26.75 57.99 -12.52
C ASP A 274 27.38 57.09 -11.45
N ASP A 275 28.63 57.41 -11.14
CA ASP A 275 29.59 56.66 -10.32
C ASP A 275 29.71 57.26 -8.91
N LYS A 276 29.93 56.42 -7.88
CA LYS A 276 30.92 56.69 -6.81
C LYS A 276 31.23 55.53 -5.86
N THR A 277 32.46 55.06 -6.03
CA THR A 277 33.41 54.41 -5.10
C THR A 277 33.35 54.83 -3.60
N ILE A 278 33.71 53.87 -2.71
CA ILE A 278 34.43 53.93 -1.39
C ILE A 278 33.76 52.91 -0.44
N GLN A 279 34.29 51.70 -0.24
CA GLN A 279 35.42 51.26 0.62
C GLN A 279 35.22 51.37 2.15
N GLU A 280 35.51 50.24 2.81
CA GLU A 280 35.90 50.07 4.24
C GLU A 280 34.82 50.21 5.35
N THR A 281 34.90 49.58 6.54
CA THR A 281 35.91 48.65 7.15
C THR A 281 35.24 47.61 8.11
N THR A 282 35.96 46.50 8.41
CA THR A 282 35.92 45.68 9.67
C THR A 282 34.75 44.71 10.04
N GLN A 283 35.17 43.49 10.39
CA GLN A 283 34.57 42.55 11.37
C GLN A 283 34.73 43.08 12.83
N PRO A 284 34.22 42.46 13.95
CA PRO A 284 33.82 41.05 14.12
C PRO A 284 32.63 40.68 15.06
N SER A 285 32.28 39.39 15.01
CA SER A 285 31.76 38.47 16.06
C SER A 285 30.74 38.90 17.13
N SER A 286 29.61 38.18 17.20
CA SER A 286 29.11 37.50 18.43
C SER A 286 27.90 36.58 18.13
N ASP A 287 27.60 35.65 19.04
CA ASP A 287 26.62 34.56 18.92
C ASP A 287 25.14 34.98 18.77
N THR A 288 24.32 34.14 18.13
CA THR A 288 23.04 33.59 18.66
C THR A 288 22.35 32.65 17.64
N GLN A 289 21.75 31.57 18.17
CA GLN A 289 20.86 30.51 17.61
C GLN A 289 20.32 30.52 16.14
N PRO A 290 20.01 29.32 15.60
CA PRO A 290 19.58 29.15 14.21
C PRO A 290 18.15 29.60 13.96
N SER A 291 17.96 30.55 13.04
CA SER A 291 16.65 30.89 12.48
C SER A 291 16.37 30.07 11.21
N SER A 292 15.15 29.55 11.11
CA SER A 292 14.68 28.72 10.01
C SER A 292 14.58 29.51 8.70
N SER A 293 15.35 29.13 7.68
CA SER A 293 15.16 29.61 6.30
C SER A 293 14.78 28.45 5.38
N THR A 294 13.46 28.25 5.22
CA THR A 294 12.88 27.24 4.34
C THR A 294 13.15 27.59 2.88
N SER A 295 14.23 27.05 2.30
CA SER A 295 14.50 27.14 0.86
C SER A 295 13.49 26.30 0.08
N SER A 296 12.42 26.95 -0.38
CA SER A 296 11.35 26.35 -1.16
C SER A 296 11.78 26.11 -2.61
N GLN A 297 12.54 25.03 -2.82
CA GLN A 297 12.78 24.53 -4.18
C GLN A 297 11.50 23.90 -4.77
N PRO A 298 11.20 24.12 -6.06
CA PRO A 298 10.02 23.55 -6.69
C PRO A 298 10.14 22.03 -6.80
N LEU A 299 9.26 21.32 -6.10
CA LEU A 299 9.18 19.86 -6.16
C LEU A 299 8.80 19.43 -7.58
N THR A 300 9.75 18.77 -8.25
CA THR A 300 9.49 18.11 -9.54
C THR A 300 8.68 16.83 -9.31
N ALA A 301 7.82 16.48 -10.27
CA ALA A 301 7.00 15.29 -10.17
C ALA A 301 7.88 14.03 -10.21
N ASN A 302 7.87 13.24 -9.13
CA ASN A 302 8.64 12.00 -9.04
C ASN A 302 8.20 11.01 -10.12
N ILE A 303 9.17 10.50 -10.87
CA ILE A 303 9.07 9.23 -11.60
C ILE A 303 8.94 8.13 -10.53
N PRO A 304 8.09 7.09 -10.70
CA PRO A 304 7.90 6.04 -9.70
C PRO A 304 9.13 5.11 -9.61
N SER A 305 10.17 5.57 -8.90
CA SER A 305 11.38 4.79 -8.58
C SER A 305 11.59 4.59 -7.07
N SER A 306 10.67 5.08 -6.23
CA SER A 306 10.61 4.74 -4.81
C SER A 306 9.52 3.70 -4.62
N GLY A 307 9.91 2.47 -4.27
CA GLY A 307 9.01 1.33 -4.15
C GLY A 307 8.03 1.40 -2.97
N HIS A 308 7.25 0.33 -2.82
CA HIS A 308 6.06 0.13 -1.98
C HIS A 308 6.21 0.28 -0.45
N GLY A 309 7.26 0.95 0.04
CA GLY A 309 7.53 1.14 1.46
C GLY A 309 6.96 2.43 2.06
N PRO A 310 7.19 2.67 3.37
CA PRO A 310 6.65 3.83 4.09
C PRO A 310 7.00 5.20 3.49
N SER A 311 8.12 5.32 2.79
CA SER A 311 8.59 6.53 2.11
C SER A 311 7.96 6.79 0.73
N ALA A 312 6.99 5.99 0.29
CA ALA A 312 6.33 6.17 -1.00
C ALA A 312 5.49 7.47 -1.03
N THR A 313 5.91 8.43 -1.85
CA THR A 313 5.17 9.68 -2.08
C THR A 313 3.96 9.45 -2.99
N SER A 314 2.74 9.66 -2.49
CA SER A 314 1.52 9.64 -3.30
C SER A 314 1.00 11.05 -3.62
N SER A 315 0.24 11.17 -4.71
CA SER A 315 -0.55 12.38 -5.01
C SER A 315 -1.89 12.42 -4.27
N LEU A 316 -2.27 11.32 -3.62
CA LEU A 316 -3.49 11.14 -2.85
C LEU A 316 -3.16 10.43 -1.53
N TYR A 317 -3.54 11.03 -0.40
CA TYR A 317 -3.49 10.39 0.92
C TYR A 317 -4.91 10.28 1.47
N LEU A 318 -5.14 9.29 2.32
CA LEU A 318 -6.39 9.08 3.04
C LEU A 318 -6.13 9.10 4.56
N ASP A 319 -7.15 9.51 5.31
CA ASP A 319 -7.23 9.29 6.76
C ASP A 319 -8.00 7.99 6.99
N ALA A 320 -7.32 7.00 7.54
CA ALA A 320 -7.87 5.69 7.88
C ALA A 320 -8.31 5.58 9.34
N THR A 321 -8.19 6.61 10.18
CA THR A 321 -8.39 6.49 11.64
C THR A 321 -9.75 5.88 12.01
N ASN A 322 -10.84 6.20 11.30
CA ASN A 322 -12.16 5.59 11.53
C ASN A 322 -12.36 4.26 10.78
N LEU A 323 -11.50 3.94 9.81
CA LEU A 323 -11.54 2.71 9.03
C LEU A 323 -10.89 1.53 9.78
N LEU A 324 -9.68 1.72 10.32
CA LEU A 324 -8.89 0.62 10.90
C LEU A 324 -9.61 -0.13 12.03
N PRO A 325 -10.32 0.53 12.99
CA PRO A 325 -11.01 -0.19 14.06
C PRO A 325 -12.09 -1.16 13.55
N ARG A 326 -12.77 -0.81 12.45
CA ARG A 326 -13.83 -1.64 11.84
C ARG A 326 -13.31 -2.95 11.25
N TYR A 327 -12.01 -3.02 10.96
CA TYR A 327 -11.33 -4.18 10.38
C TYR A 327 -10.25 -4.77 11.29
N ALA A 328 -10.10 -4.30 12.53
CA ALA A 328 -9.00 -4.68 13.42
C ALA A 328 -8.90 -6.19 13.69
N THR A 329 -10.04 -6.87 13.78
CA THR A 329 -10.18 -8.33 13.97
C THR A 329 -10.76 -9.03 12.74
N HIS A 330 -10.81 -8.37 11.58
CA HIS A 330 -11.39 -8.95 10.38
C HIS A 330 -10.44 -9.98 9.76
N ILE A 331 -10.97 -11.19 9.48
CA ILE A 331 -10.29 -12.25 8.73
C ILE A 331 -10.72 -12.13 7.28
N TRP A 332 -9.78 -11.83 6.39
CA TRP A 332 -10.02 -11.68 4.95
C TRP A 332 -10.02 -13.02 4.22
N ALA A 333 -9.17 -13.94 4.67
CA ALA A 333 -9.11 -15.34 4.28
C ALA A 333 -8.30 -16.13 5.33
N SER A 334 -8.75 -17.33 5.68
CA SER A 334 -8.04 -18.26 6.57
C SER A 334 -7.44 -19.44 5.80
N ASP A 335 -6.59 -20.19 6.49
CA ASP A 335 -6.11 -21.53 6.09
C ASP A 335 -5.43 -21.55 4.70
N ILE A 336 -4.76 -20.45 4.34
CA ILE A 336 -4.11 -20.28 3.04
C ILE A 336 -2.82 -21.12 3.02
N PRO A 337 -2.72 -22.18 2.20
CA PRO A 337 -1.48 -22.93 2.07
C PRO A 337 -0.43 -22.08 1.34
N ILE A 338 0.71 -21.89 1.99
CA ILE A 338 1.94 -21.38 1.42
C ILE A 338 2.64 -22.57 0.75
N SER A 339 2.29 -22.80 -0.52
CA SER A 339 2.77 -23.94 -1.32
C SER A 339 3.77 -23.57 -2.40
N ARG A 340 4.10 -22.28 -2.58
CA ARG A 340 5.00 -21.81 -3.64
C ARG A 340 5.66 -20.47 -3.37
N ILE A 341 6.86 -20.31 -3.91
CA ILE A 341 7.62 -19.05 -4.00
C ILE A 341 7.73 -18.66 -5.48
N ALA A 342 7.68 -17.37 -5.79
CA ALA A 342 7.71 -16.89 -7.17
C ALA A 342 8.60 -15.65 -7.38
N ILE A 343 9.20 -15.56 -8.56
CA ILE A 343 9.75 -14.33 -9.11
C ILE A 343 8.74 -13.79 -10.12
N CYS A 344 8.32 -12.55 -9.92
CA CYS A 344 7.25 -11.91 -10.71
C CYS A 344 7.77 -10.66 -11.44
N GLU A 345 7.30 -10.43 -12.67
CA GLU A 345 7.48 -9.17 -13.40
C GLU A 345 6.85 -8.00 -12.66
N MET A 346 7.47 -6.82 -12.70
CA MET A 346 6.89 -5.60 -12.20
C MET A 346 5.69 -5.13 -13.04
N GLY A 347 4.60 -4.81 -12.35
CA GLY A 347 3.33 -4.38 -12.95
C GLY A 347 2.38 -5.54 -13.24
N VAL A 348 1.11 -5.37 -12.84
CA VAL A 348 0.06 -6.35 -13.15
C VAL A 348 -0.22 -6.38 -14.65
N LYS A 349 -0.54 -7.55 -15.16
CA LYS A 349 -1.02 -7.80 -16.53
C LYS A 349 -2.48 -8.21 -16.47
N LYS A 350 -3.21 -8.02 -17.56
CA LYS A 350 -4.55 -8.57 -17.73
C LYS A 350 -4.44 -10.00 -18.28
N HIS A 351 -5.18 -10.92 -17.68
CA HIS A 351 -5.40 -12.27 -18.19
C HIS A 351 -6.91 -12.53 -18.30
N VAL A 352 -7.28 -13.47 -19.15
CA VAL A 352 -8.66 -13.98 -19.24
C VAL A 352 -8.66 -15.34 -18.55
N SER A 353 -9.47 -15.51 -17.51
CA SER A 353 -9.64 -16.80 -16.83
C SER A 353 -10.56 -17.73 -17.62
N ALA A 354 -10.61 -19.01 -17.23
CA ALA A 354 -11.34 -20.05 -17.96
C ALA A 354 -12.86 -19.83 -18.04
N ASP A 355 -13.41 -18.99 -17.16
CA ASP A 355 -14.80 -18.50 -17.13
C ASP A 355 -15.04 -17.28 -18.04
N GLY A 356 -14.02 -16.81 -18.78
CA GLY A 356 -14.09 -15.63 -19.65
C GLY A 356 -13.94 -14.29 -18.92
N LYS A 357 -13.77 -14.28 -17.60
CA LYS A 357 -13.59 -13.06 -16.79
C LYS A 357 -12.21 -12.46 -17.06
N VAL A 358 -12.15 -11.13 -17.19
CA VAL A 358 -10.86 -10.41 -17.26
C VAL A 358 -10.39 -10.13 -15.84
N GLU A 359 -9.24 -10.66 -15.50
CA GLU A 359 -8.59 -10.50 -14.21
C GLU A 359 -7.23 -9.80 -14.36
N GLU A 360 -6.72 -9.23 -13.27
CA GLU A 360 -5.40 -8.61 -13.23
C GLU A 360 -4.51 -9.32 -12.19
N ALA A 361 -3.37 -9.84 -12.63
CA ALA A 361 -2.39 -10.54 -11.80
C ALA A 361 -0.96 -10.19 -12.20
N TYR A 362 0.00 -10.59 -11.37
CA TYR A 362 1.40 -10.57 -11.77
C TYR A 362 1.75 -11.77 -12.63
N LYS A 363 2.60 -11.56 -13.64
CA LYS A 363 3.20 -12.65 -14.40
C LYS A 363 4.38 -13.22 -13.60
N GLY A 364 4.22 -14.42 -13.08
CA GLY A 364 5.34 -15.21 -12.57
C GLY A 364 6.24 -15.64 -13.73
N VAL A 365 7.53 -15.30 -13.65
CA VAL A 365 8.58 -15.75 -14.59
C VAL A 365 9.38 -16.92 -14.04
N ALA A 366 9.32 -17.14 -12.72
CA ALA A 366 9.83 -18.32 -12.04
C ALA A 366 8.86 -18.70 -10.93
N VAL A 367 8.59 -20.00 -10.75
CA VAL A 367 7.81 -20.52 -9.62
C VAL A 367 8.49 -21.79 -9.13
N ARG A 368 8.57 -21.94 -7.80
CA ARG A 368 9.04 -23.14 -7.11
C ARG A 368 8.01 -23.54 -6.08
N GLU A 369 7.57 -24.78 -6.13
CA GLU A 369 6.65 -25.35 -5.13
C GLU A 369 7.45 -25.78 -3.89
N ILE A 370 6.78 -25.75 -2.74
CA ILE A 370 7.28 -26.20 -1.43
C ILE A 370 6.91 -27.67 -1.27
#